data_AF-A0A4Q6DTP0-F1
#
_entry.id   AF-A0A4Q6DTP0-F1
#
_cell.length_a   1.000
_cell.length_b   1.000
_cell.length_c   1.000
_cell.angle_alpha   90.00
_cell.angle_beta   90.00
_cell.angle_gamma   90.00
#
_symmetry.space_group_name_H-M   'P 1'
#
loop_
_entity.id
_entity.type
_entity.pdbx_description
1 polymer ?
#
loop_
_entity_poly.entity_id
_entity_poly.type
_entity_poly.pdbx_seq_one_letter_code
_entity_poly.pdbx_strand_id
1 'polypeptide(L)'
;MAGGKQTPRQRMIGILYLVLLGLIALSIPDSLMDAFKNITDSLDQSRTNVTTGIQNTYSAFEKTKLVAEPERAKKPYADAKEASRVADELNSYIESLKSKLIEEGGGISETTGDVAKRDNVDISPRIMINEKNADILKQKIEDTRSRLFSLLGNDAAGVNFSLNTADLKRAGGKDKTWQQAYFGDAIPLGAALTTLAKIQADTKNAENEVVKKLLGKVDQAVVNLDKFAAVAVAPTSYVIAGQPYTAEVFLTASDSKSSPSISVNGSN
;
A
#
# COMPACT_ATOMS: atom_id res chain seq x y z
N MET A 1 2.05 56.44 38.89
CA MET A 1 3.14 55.59 39.39
C MET A 1 4.13 55.38 38.25
N ALA A 2 5.33 55.93 38.45
CA ALA A 2 6.53 55.97 37.60
C ALA A 2 6.55 55.12 36.30
N GLY A 3 6.10 55.71 35.19
CA GLY A 3 6.53 55.31 33.85
C GLY A 3 7.93 55.86 33.56
N GLY A 4 8.95 55.33 34.24
CA GLY A 4 10.34 55.67 33.93
C GLY A 4 10.64 55.24 32.49
N LYS A 5 11.01 56.20 31.62
CA LYS A 5 11.47 55.90 30.26
C LYS A 5 12.60 54.87 30.38
N GLN A 6 12.34 53.63 29.93
CA GLN A 6 13.33 52.56 29.94
C GLN A 6 14.64 53.08 29.36
N THR A 7 15.74 52.87 30.09
CA THR A 7 17.06 53.28 29.61
C THR A 7 17.37 52.56 28.29
N PRO A 8 18.17 53.15 27.38
CA PRO A 8 18.53 52.48 26.12
C PRO A 8 19.04 51.05 26.31
N ARG A 9 19.75 50.77 27.42
CA ARG A 9 20.19 49.42 27.83
C ARG A 9 19.02 48.49 28.16
N GLN A 10 18.02 48.95 28.92
CA GLN A 10 16.83 48.16 29.24
C GLN A 10 15.97 47.88 28.01
N ARG A 11 15.87 48.85 27.08
CA ARG A 11 15.21 48.63 25.78
C ARG A 11 15.93 47.58 24.95
N MET A 12 17.26 47.64 24.91
CA MET A 12 18.07 46.65 24.20
C MET A 12 17.90 45.25 24.80
N ILE A 13 17.93 45.13 26.14
CA ILE A 13 17.68 43.84 26.83
C ILE A 13 16.25 43.34 26.57
N GLY A 14 15.26 44.23 26.58
CA GLY A 14 13.86 43.87 26.29
C GLY A 14 13.67 43.37 24.87
N ILE A 15 14.30 44.02 23.87
CA ILE A 15 14.29 43.56 22.48
C ILE A 15 14.99 42.21 22.36
N LEU A 16 16.16 42.02 23.00
CA LEU A 16 16.87 40.74 22.98
C LEU A 16 16.05 39.61 23.61
N TYR A 17 15.35 39.87 24.71
CA TYR A 17 14.48 38.87 25.36
C TYR A 17 13.29 38.51 24.47
N LEU A 18 12.67 39.49 23.81
CA LEU A 18 11.58 39.23 22.85
C LEU A 18 12.07 38.45 21.63
N VAL A 19 13.27 38.75 21.13
CA VAL A 19 13.89 38.01 20.02
C VAL A 19 14.22 36.59 20.46
N LEU A 20 14.83 36.38 21.63
CA LEU A 20 15.15 35.05 22.14
C LEU A 20 13.88 34.22 22.38
N LEU A 21 12.85 34.82 22.99
CA LEU A 21 11.56 34.18 23.20
C LEU A 21 10.89 33.83 21.86
N GLY A 22 10.99 34.71 20.86
CA GLY A 22 10.53 34.45 19.50
C GLY A 22 11.28 33.31 18.81
N LEU A 23 12.60 33.23 18.97
CA LEU A 23 13.41 32.14 18.42
C LEU A 23 13.05 30.79 19.08
N ILE A 24 12.93 30.75 20.42
CA ILE A 24 12.53 29.53 21.13
C ILE A 24 11.11 29.09 20.73
N ALA A 25 10.20 30.05 20.51
CA ALA A 25 8.83 29.76 20.10
C ALA A 25 8.70 29.26 18.64
N LEU A 26 9.63 29.64 17.76
CA LEU A 26 9.67 29.20 16.36
C LEU A 26 10.45 27.88 16.18
N SER A 27 11.36 27.56 17.10
CA SER A 27 12.06 26.29 17.10
C SER A 27 11.11 25.15 17.45
N ILE A 28 11.24 24.05 16.71
CA ILE A 28 10.45 22.84 16.95
C ILE A 28 11.17 21.99 18.00
N PRO A 29 10.48 21.44 19.03
CA PRO A 29 11.14 20.64 20.05
C PRO A 29 11.84 19.40 19.48
N ASP A 30 13.05 19.12 19.95
CA ASP A 30 13.81 17.93 19.55
C ASP A 30 13.05 16.62 19.80
N SER A 31 12.28 16.55 20.89
CA SER A 31 11.45 15.38 21.20
C SER A 31 10.38 15.09 20.15
N LEU A 32 9.88 16.12 19.45
CA LEU A 32 8.95 15.93 18.33
C LEU A 32 9.68 15.38 17.11
N MET A 33 10.90 15.85 16.84
CA MET A 33 11.72 15.34 15.74
C MET A 33 12.15 13.89 15.98
N ASP A 34 12.50 13.54 17.22
CA ASP A 34 12.82 12.17 17.61
C ASP A 34 11.60 11.25 17.45
N ALA A 35 10.39 11.74 17.74
CA ALA A 35 9.15 11.00 17.49
C ALA A 35 8.94 10.74 15.99
N PHE A 36 9.15 11.74 15.13
CA PHE A 36 9.06 11.57 13.66
C PHE A 36 10.09 10.57 13.14
N LYS A 37 11.33 10.64 13.64
CA LYS A 37 12.36 9.66 13.33
C LYS A 37 11.95 8.25 13.72
N ASN A 38 11.51 8.04 14.96
CA ASN A 38 11.10 6.72 15.43
C ASN A 38 9.92 6.15 14.62
N ILE A 39 8.99 7.00 14.20
CA ILE A 39 7.90 6.61 13.31
C ILE A 39 8.45 6.20 11.94
N THR A 40 9.38 6.96 11.39
CA THR A 40 10.05 6.65 10.11
C THR A 40 10.75 5.30 10.18
N ASP A 41 11.56 5.07 11.21
CA ASP A 41 12.27 3.80 11.42
C ASP A 41 11.31 2.62 11.55
N SER A 42 10.20 2.80 12.29
CA SER A 42 9.15 1.78 12.41
C SER A 42 8.45 1.49 11.08
N LEU A 43 8.19 2.50 10.27
CA LEU A 43 7.60 2.34 8.94
C LEU A 43 8.57 1.64 7.97
N ASP A 44 9.86 1.96 8.02
CA ASP A 44 10.88 1.30 7.21
C ASP A 44 11.08 -0.16 7.62
N GLN A 45 11.00 -0.47 8.92
CA GLN A 45 11.00 -1.86 9.41
C GLN A 45 9.74 -2.60 8.97
N SER A 46 8.56 -1.97 9.06
CA SER A 46 7.29 -2.55 8.59
C SER A 46 7.34 -2.85 7.10
N ARG A 47 7.84 -1.90 6.29
CA ARG A 47 8.08 -2.06 4.85
C ARG A 47 8.97 -3.26 4.55
N THR A 48 10.06 -3.42 5.31
CA THR A 48 10.99 -4.55 5.16
C THR A 48 10.30 -5.88 5.46
N ASN A 49 9.56 -5.96 6.57
CA ASN A 49 8.82 -7.16 6.95
C ASN A 49 7.78 -7.56 5.89
N VAL A 50 7.03 -6.60 5.36
CA VAL A 50 6.04 -6.83 4.31
C VAL A 50 6.72 -7.29 3.02
N THR A 51 7.87 -6.69 2.65
CA THR A 51 8.67 -7.09 1.50
C THR A 51 9.13 -8.55 1.62
N THR A 52 9.65 -8.95 2.79
CA THR A 52 10.02 -10.35 3.05
C THR A 52 8.80 -11.28 2.98
N GLY A 53 7.64 -10.85 3.50
CA GLY A 53 6.39 -11.60 3.40
C GLY A 53 5.94 -11.85 1.94
N ILE A 54 6.06 -10.83 1.08
CA ILE A 54 5.78 -10.94 -0.35
C ILE A 54 6.76 -11.91 -1.02
N GLN A 55 8.06 -11.79 -0.76
CA GLN A 55 9.08 -12.70 -1.31
C GLN A 55 8.86 -14.16 -0.90
N ASN A 56 8.49 -14.39 0.35
CA ASN A 56 8.13 -15.73 0.84
C ASN A 56 6.88 -16.27 0.14
N THR A 57 5.88 -15.42 -0.11
CA THR A 57 4.66 -15.80 -0.84
C THR A 57 4.99 -16.21 -2.28
N TYR A 58 5.82 -15.45 -2.99
CA TYR A 58 6.29 -15.84 -4.33
C TYR A 58 7.05 -17.16 -4.31
N SER A 59 8.01 -17.29 -3.38
CA SER A 59 8.84 -18.50 -3.27
C SER A 59 8.00 -19.75 -2.97
N ALA A 60 6.99 -19.63 -2.12
CA ALA A 60 6.07 -20.72 -1.81
C ALA A 60 5.20 -21.08 -3.02
N PHE A 61 4.69 -20.08 -3.74
CA PHE A 61 3.85 -20.27 -4.92
C PHE A 61 4.62 -20.94 -6.07
N GLU A 62 5.86 -20.51 -6.32
CA GLU A 62 6.76 -21.10 -7.34
C GLU A 62 7.06 -22.58 -7.05
N LYS A 63 7.31 -22.93 -5.78
CA LYS A 63 7.61 -24.31 -5.37
C LYS A 63 6.41 -25.26 -5.41
N THR A 64 5.18 -24.74 -5.39
CA THR A 64 3.96 -25.54 -5.25
C THR A 64 3.09 -25.44 -6.50
N LYS A 65 2.39 -24.33 -6.65
CA LYS A 65 1.33 -24.14 -7.65
C LYS A 65 1.85 -23.99 -9.06
N LEU A 66 3.01 -23.35 -9.23
CA LEU A 66 3.59 -23.19 -10.56
C LEU A 66 4.07 -24.53 -11.16
N VAL A 67 4.48 -25.47 -10.31
CA VAL A 67 4.88 -26.83 -10.71
C VAL A 67 3.66 -27.74 -10.89
N ALA A 68 2.70 -27.68 -9.96
CA ALA A 68 1.53 -28.57 -9.97
C ALA A 68 0.48 -28.19 -11.03
N GLU A 69 0.23 -26.89 -11.23
CA GLU A 69 -0.85 -26.38 -12.08
C GLU A 69 -0.39 -25.20 -12.97
N PRO A 70 0.62 -25.40 -13.85
CA PRO A 70 1.26 -24.33 -14.60
C PRO A 70 0.28 -23.51 -15.46
N GLU A 71 -0.71 -24.16 -16.07
CA GLU A 71 -1.69 -23.49 -16.94
C GLU A 71 -2.60 -22.51 -16.17
N ARG A 72 -2.94 -22.81 -14.91
CA ARG A 72 -3.75 -21.93 -14.06
C ARG A 72 -2.90 -20.89 -13.33
N ALA A 73 -1.65 -21.24 -12.99
CA ALA A 73 -0.77 -20.42 -12.19
C ALA A 73 -0.04 -19.32 -12.98
N LYS A 74 0.22 -19.50 -14.28
CA LYS A 74 0.98 -18.55 -15.12
C LYS A 74 0.41 -17.13 -15.11
N LYS A 75 -0.89 -16.98 -15.36
CA LYS A 75 -1.52 -15.66 -15.47
C LYS A 75 -1.55 -14.91 -14.13
N PRO A 76 -2.07 -15.47 -13.03
CA PRO A 76 -2.05 -14.79 -11.73
C PRO A 76 -0.63 -14.47 -11.24
N TYR A 77 0.35 -15.31 -11.57
CA TYR A 77 1.76 -15.04 -11.25
C TYR A 77 2.31 -13.86 -12.04
N ALA A 78 2.04 -13.79 -13.35
CA ALA A 78 2.44 -12.65 -14.18
C ALA A 78 1.78 -11.35 -13.70
N ASP A 79 0.48 -11.38 -13.39
CA ASP A 79 -0.25 -10.24 -12.86
C ASP A 79 0.30 -9.80 -11.49
N ALA A 80 0.67 -10.74 -10.64
CA ALA A 80 1.31 -10.45 -9.35
C ALA A 80 2.68 -9.78 -9.54
N LYS A 81 3.52 -10.30 -10.46
CA LYS A 81 4.81 -9.68 -10.78
C LYS A 81 4.64 -8.27 -11.34
N GLU A 82 3.62 -8.03 -12.14
CA GLU A 82 3.29 -6.68 -12.61
C GLU A 82 2.90 -5.78 -11.42
N ALA A 83 2.12 -6.26 -10.45
CA ALA A 83 1.80 -5.50 -9.23
C ALA A 83 3.06 -5.08 -8.46
N SER A 84 4.02 -6.00 -8.28
CA SER A 84 5.31 -5.70 -7.66
C SER A 84 6.09 -4.65 -8.45
N ARG A 85 6.12 -4.75 -9.78
CA ARG A 85 6.78 -3.77 -10.65
C ARG A 85 6.17 -2.37 -10.51
N VAL A 86 4.84 -2.26 -10.48
CA VAL A 86 4.13 -0.98 -10.29
C VAL A 86 4.47 -0.35 -8.93
N ALA A 87 4.52 -1.16 -7.88
CA ALA A 87 4.86 -0.71 -6.53
C ALA A 87 6.33 -0.25 -6.44
N ASP A 88 7.24 -0.97 -7.09
CA ASP A 88 8.66 -0.62 -7.13
C ASP A 88 8.92 0.68 -7.89
N GLU A 89 8.22 0.95 -9.00
CA GLU A 89 8.30 2.22 -9.73
C GLU A 89 7.99 3.44 -8.85
N LEU A 90 6.92 3.36 -8.06
CA LEU A 90 6.56 4.42 -7.11
C LEU A 90 7.60 4.53 -5.99
N ASN A 91 8.04 3.40 -5.45
CA ASN A 91 9.04 3.38 -4.38
C ASN A 91 10.38 4.00 -4.84
N SER A 92 10.85 3.68 -6.05
CA SER A 92 12.06 4.28 -6.63
C SER A 92 11.93 5.80 -6.80
N TYR A 93 10.76 6.28 -7.23
CA TYR A 93 10.53 7.73 -7.30
C TYR A 93 10.59 8.38 -5.91
N ILE A 94 9.96 7.77 -4.91
CA ILE A 94 9.99 8.28 -3.53
C ILE A 94 11.42 8.27 -2.97
N GLU A 95 12.21 7.22 -3.21
CA GLU A 95 13.61 7.18 -2.78
C GLU A 95 14.45 8.30 -3.41
N SER A 96 14.20 8.63 -4.69
CA SER A 96 14.88 9.77 -5.32
C SER A 96 14.51 11.12 -4.68
N LEU A 97 13.23 11.30 -4.28
CA LEU A 97 12.80 12.48 -3.54
C LEU A 97 13.39 12.55 -2.13
N LYS A 98 13.40 11.44 -1.39
CA LYS A 98 14.04 11.35 -0.07
C LYS A 98 15.52 11.72 -0.17
N SER A 99 16.22 11.17 -1.16
CA SER A 99 17.64 11.43 -1.38
C SER A 99 17.90 12.92 -1.63
N LYS A 100 17.12 13.56 -2.51
CA LYS A 100 17.20 15.00 -2.78
C LYS A 100 16.93 15.85 -1.54
N LEU A 101 15.91 15.49 -0.76
CA LEU A 101 15.54 16.19 0.47
C LEU A 101 16.63 16.07 1.56
N ILE A 102 17.24 14.89 1.69
CA ILE A 102 18.34 14.64 2.63
C ILE A 102 19.59 15.42 2.22
N GLU A 103 19.92 15.44 0.93
CA GLU A 103 21.06 16.20 0.40
C GLU A 103 20.93 17.69 0.71
N GLU A 104 19.78 18.28 0.40
CA GLU A 104 19.47 19.70 0.69
C GLU A 104 19.38 19.98 2.20
N GLY A 105 19.04 18.94 2.98
CA GLY A 105 19.07 18.92 4.43
C GLY A 105 20.47 18.89 5.04
N GLY A 106 21.54 18.78 4.24
CA GLY A 106 22.92 18.70 4.70
C GLY A 106 23.39 17.28 5.02
N GLY A 107 22.68 16.26 4.54
CA GLY A 107 22.99 14.85 4.78
C GLY A 107 22.47 14.32 6.11
N ILE A 108 22.80 13.06 6.39
CA ILE A 108 22.49 12.41 7.67
C ILE A 108 23.57 12.77 8.68
N SER A 109 23.16 13.31 9.81
CA SER A 109 24.05 13.60 10.94
C SER A 109 24.43 12.29 11.64
N GLU A 110 25.72 12.06 11.86
CA GLU A 110 26.22 10.90 12.60
C GLU A 110 25.78 10.90 14.07
N THR A 111 25.51 12.08 14.64
CA THR A 111 25.12 12.23 16.04
C THR A 111 23.67 11.83 16.29
N THR A 112 22.77 12.25 15.41
CA THR A 112 21.33 11.97 15.57
C THR A 112 20.88 10.77 14.75
N GLY A 113 21.66 10.33 13.76
CA GLY A 113 21.26 9.33 12.76
C GLY A 113 20.05 9.77 11.94
N ASP A 114 19.83 11.08 11.81
CA ASP A 114 18.71 11.71 11.11
C ASP A 114 19.24 12.85 10.23
N VAL A 115 18.41 13.41 9.36
CA VAL A 115 18.79 14.55 8.52
C VAL A 115 19.22 15.75 9.37
N ALA A 116 20.34 16.38 9.01
CA ALA A 116 20.96 17.41 9.86
C ALA A 116 20.03 18.62 10.11
N LYS A 117 19.27 19.05 9.09
CA LYS A 117 18.30 20.14 9.17
C LYS A 117 16.86 19.65 9.31
N ARG A 118 16.61 18.66 10.18
CA ARG A 118 15.30 18.00 10.35
C ARG A 118 14.16 18.93 10.72
N ASP A 119 14.44 20.01 11.45
CA ASP A 119 13.47 21.02 11.89
C ASP A 119 13.25 22.13 10.85
N ASN A 120 14.01 22.15 9.75
CA ASN A 120 13.90 23.20 8.74
C ASN A 120 12.56 23.11 7.98
N VAL A 121 11.85 24.23 7.93
CA VAL A 121 10.51 24.35 7.33
C VAL A 121 10.50 24.90 5.91
N ASP A 122 11.66 25.25 5.34
CA ASP A 122 11.76 25.87 4.01
C ASP A 122 12.16 24.88 2.93
N ILE A 123 12.96 23.87 3.27
CA ILE A 123 13.49 22.89 2.31
C ILE A 123 12.36 22.08 1.68
N SER A 124 11.44 21.55 2.49
CA SER A 124 10.34 20.72 1.98
C SER A 124 9.40 21.52 1.08
N PRO A 125 8.86 22.69 1.46
CA PRO A 125 8.00 23.48 0.58
C PRO A 125 8.69 23.90 -0.72
N ARG A 126 9.97 24.30 -0.65
CA ARG A 126 10.71 24.68 -1.86
C ARG A 126 10.79 23.52 -2.85
N ILE A 127 11.16 22.32 -2.40
CA ILE A 127 11.37 21.17 -3.29
C ILE A 127 10.04 20.50 -3.66
N MET A 128 9.11 20.35 -2.74
CA MET A 128 7.89 19.58 -2.95
C MET A 128 6.78 20.44 -3.57
N ILE A 129 6.62 21.69 -3.13
CA ILE A 129 5.56 22.58 -3.60
C ILE A 129 6.04 23.43 -4.77
N ASN A 130 7.12 24.22 -4.60
CA ASN A 130 7.51 25.19 -5.63
C ASN A 130 8.02 24.52 -6.91
N GLU A 131 8.77 23.43 -6.78
CA GLU A 131 9.20 22.61 -7.92
C GLU A 131 8.15 21.57 -8.36
N LYS A 132 6.95 21.56 -7.76
CA LYS A 132 5.83 20.67 -8.10
C LYS A 132 6.09 19.16 -7.96
N ASN A 133 7.13 18.75 -7.22
CA ASN A 133 7.39 17.34 -6.97
C ASN A 133 6.24 16.65 -6.21
N ALA A 134 5.51 17.37 -5.36
CA ALA A 134 4.32 16.84 -4.68
C ALA A 134 3.15 16.58 -5.63
N ASP A 135 3.00 17.37 -6.70
CA ASP A 135 1.99 17.15 -7.73
C ASP A 135 2.30 15.88 -8.53
N ILE A 136 3.57 15.72 -8.93
CA ILE A 136 4.05 14.53 -9.64
C ILE A 136 3.91 13.29 -8.73
N LEU A 137 4.27 13.41 -7.45
CA LEU A 137 4.11 12.35 -6.47
C LEU A 137 2.64 11.94 -6.32
N LYS A 138 1.73 12.91 -6.20
CA LYS A 138 0.28 12.66 -6.12
C LYS A 138 -0.22 11.89 -7.34
N GLN A 139 0.14 12.33 -8.54
CA GLN A 139 -0.22 11.64 -9.78
C GLN A 139 0.30 10.20 -9.79
N LYS A 140 1.57 9.98 -9.43
CA LYS A 140 2.14 8.63 -9.38
C LYS A 140 1.45 7.74 -8.36
N ILE A 141 1.05 8.27 -7.20
CA ILE A 141 0.28 7.50 -6.21
C ILE A 141 -1.09 7.09 -6.77
N GLU A 142 -1.78 8.02 -7.43
CA GLU A 142 -3.09 7.77 -8.05
C GLU A 142 -2.98 6.76 -9.20
N ASP A 143 -1.96 6.87 -10.04
CA ASP A 143 -1.66 5.94 -11.13
C ASP A 143 -1.34 4.54 -10.59
N THR A 144 -0.49 4.44 -9.55
CA THR A 144 -0.19 3.17 -8.87
C THR A 144 -1.46 2.56 -8.32
N ARG A 145 -2.28 3.35 -7.59
CA ARG A 145 -3.57 2.89 -7.04
C ARG A 145 -4.48 2.34 -8.15
N SER A 146 -4.61 3.08 -9.26
CA SER A 146 -5.46 2.67 -10.38
C SER A 146 -4.95 1.40 -11.04
N ARG A 147 -3.63 1.28 -11.29
CA ARG A 147 -3.02 0.10 -11.91
C ARG A 147 -3.17 -1.14 -11.03
N LEU A 148 -2.99 -1.01 -9.72
CA LEU A 148 -3.21 -2.09 -8.76
C LEU A 148 -4.67 -2.57 -8.76
N PHE A 149 -5.65 -1.65 -8.84
CA PHE A 149 -7.05 -2.03 -9.00
C PHE A 149 -7.34 -2.71 -10.34
N SER A 150 -6.76 -2.23 -11.43
CA SER A 150 -6.91 -2.83 -12.76
C SER A 150 -6.42 -4.27 -12.81
N LEU A 151 -5.33 -4.60 -12.09
CA LEU A 151 -4.83 -5.98 -11.99
C LEU A 151 -5.78 -6.91 -11.24
N LEU A 152 -6.52 -6.39 -10.26
CA LEU A 152 -7.53 -7.16 -9.53
C LEU A 152 -8.81 -7.41 -10.34
N GLY A 153 -9.20 -6.46 -11.20
CA GLY A 153 -10.43 -6.55 -11.98
C GLY A 153 -11.66 -6.75 -11.08
N ASN A 154 -12.42 -7.83 -11.32
CA ASN A 154 -13.62 -8.16 -10.53
C ASN A 154 -13.32 -8.49 -9.06
N ASP A 155 -12.08 -8.83 -8.72
CA ASP A 155 -11.67 -9.20 -7.35
C ASP A 155 -11.29 -7.99 -6.49
N ALA A 156 -11.42 -6.78 -7.05
CA ALA A 156 -11.28 -5.51 -6.34
C ALA A 156 -12.33 -5.31 -5.25
N ALA A 157 -13.43 -6.07 -5.26
CA ALA A 157 -14.47 -5.98 -4.25
C ALA A 157 -13.90 -6.18 -2.83
N GLY A 158 -14.19 -5.22 -1.95
CA GLY A 158 -13.74 -5.19 -0.55
C GLY A 158 -12.26 -4.85 -0.36
N VAL A 159 -11.51 -4.52 -1.42
CA VAL A 159 -10.12 -4.06 -1.31
C VAL A 159 -10.10 -2.55 -1.11
N ASN A 160 -9.42 -2.09 -0.06
CA ASN A 160 -9.27 -0.67 0.22
C ASN A 160 -7.80 -0.34 0.50
N PHE A 161 -7.15 0.29 -0.48
CA PHE A 161 -5.77 0.73 -0.32
C PHE A 161 -5.68 2.00 0.54
N SER A 162 -4.71 2.00 1.46
CA SER A 162 -4.32 3.17 2.28
C SER A 162 -3.71 4.32 1.46
N LEU A 163 -3.37 4.09 0.18
CA LEU A 163 -2.87 5.07 -0.77
C LEU A 163 -3.96 6.09 -1.15
N ASN A 164 -4.17 7.10 -0.31
CA ASN A 164 -5.17 8.14 -0.51
C ASN A 164 -4.53 9.54 -0.56
N THR A 165 -4.84 10.27 -1.63
CA THR A 165 -4.35 11.62 -1.93
C THR A 165 -5.46 12.67 -1.90
N ALA A 166 -6.61 12.33 -1.29
CA ALA A 166 -7.73 13.25 -1.11
C ALA A 166 -7.32 14.45 -0.26
N ASP A 167 -7.85 15.62 -0.63
CA ASP A 167 -7.60 16.87 0.08
C ASP A 167 -8.20 16.83 1.49
N LEU A 168 -7.50 17.45 2.44
CA LEU A 168 -7.92 17.46 3.83
C LEU A 168 -8.87 18.62 4.10
N LYS A 169 -10.14 18.27 4.35
CA LYS A 169 -11.16 19.20 4.83
C LYS A 169 -11.11 19.28 6.35
N ARG A 170 -10.90 20.48 6.89
CA ARG A 170 -10.91 20.72 8.35
C ARG A 170 -12.16 21.49 8.74
N ALA A 171 -12.89 20.96 9.72
CA ALA A 171 -13.97 21.70 10.37
C ALA A 171 -13.37 22.95 11.07
N GLY A 172 -13.74 24.15 10.61
CA GLY A 172 -13.31 25.42 11.20
C GLY A 172 -11.96 25.97 10.72
N GLY A 173 -11.35 25.36 9.69
CA GLY A 173 -10.10 25.84 9.08
C GLY A 173 -10.22 26.05 7.57
N LYS A 174 -9.16 26.55 6.93
CA LYS A 174 -9.06 26.54 5.47
C LYS A 174 -8.77 25.11 4.99
N ASP A 175 -9.51 24.66 3.98
CA ASP A 175 -9.21 23.43 3.26
C ASP A 175 -7.79 23.52 2.70
N LYS A 176 -7.02 22.42 2.87
CA LYS A 176 -5.68 22.30 2.31
C LYS A 176 -5.67 21.19 1.28
N THR A 177 -5.02 21.45 0.14
CA THR A 177 -4.69 20.38 -0.80
C THR A 177 -3.80 19.35 -0.10
N TRP A 178 -3.85 18.11 -0.55
CA TRP A 178 -3.00 17.03 -0.02
C TRP A 178 -1.52 17.45 0.04
N GLN A 179 -1.02 18.07 -1.04
CA GLN A 179 0.35 18.57 -1.15
C GLN A 179 0.65 19.59 -0.04
N GLN A 180 -0.22 20.58 0.14
CA GLN A 180 -0.04 21.64 1.14
C GLN A 180 -0.19 21.16 2.59
N ALA A 181 -0.93 20.08 2.80
CA ALA A 181 -1.10 19.50 4.13
C ALA A 181 0.14 18.74 4.58
N TYR A 182 0.84 18.08 3.65
CA TYR A 182 1.97 17.18 3.96
C TYR A 182 3.35 17.75 3.64
N PHE A 183 3.44 18.74 2.77
CA PHE A 183 4.72 19.33 2.32
C PHE A 183 4.69 20.87 2.25
N GLY A 184 3.58 21.49 2.64
CA GLY A 184 3.40 22.94 2.60
C GLY A 184 4.09 23.67 3.75
N ASP A 185 3.81 24.96 3.85
CA ASP A 185 4.44 25.85 4.83
C ASP A 185 4.32 25.33 6.27
N ALA A 186 5.38 25.55 7.05
CA ALA A 186 5.53 25.12 8.44
C ALA A 186 5.60 23.59 8.65
N ILE A 187 5.73 22.80 7.59
CA ILE A 187 6.05 21.37 7.71
C ILE A 187 7.58 21.21 7.72
N PRO A 188 8.17 20.71 8.82
CA PRO A 188 9.60 20.49 8.90
C PRO A 188 10.05 19.32 8.00
N LEU A 189 11.30 19.37 7.58
CA LEU A 189 11.92 18.36 6.72
C LEU A 189 11.76 16.94 7.25
N GLY A 190 11.94 16.72 8.55
CA GLY A 190 11.76 15.41 9.19
C GLY A 190 10.33 14.87 9.05
N ALA A 191 9.32 15.73 9.15
CA ALA A 191 7.92 15.34 8.96
C ALA A 191 7.61 15.03 7.48
N ALA A 192 8.21 15.76 6.55
CA ALA A 192 8.10 15.47 5.12
C ALA A 192 8.71 14.11 4.77
N LEU A 193 9.91 13.80 5.30
CA LEU A 193 10.55 12.48 5.13
C LEU A 193 9.72 11.35 5.76
N THR A 194 9.14 11.59 6.93
CA THR A 194 8.22 10.64 7.58
C THR A 194 6.99 10.37 6.71
N THR A 195 6.45 11.41 6.07
CA THR A 195 5.32 11.27 5.15
C THR A 195 5.70 10.42 3.93
N LEU A 196 6.88 10.63 3.35
CA LEU A 196 7.39 9.80 2.26
C LEU A 196 7.54 8.34 2.70
N ALA A 197 8.10 8.08 3.88
CA ALA A 197 8.22 6.72 4.43
C ALA A 197 6.84 6.06 4.63
N LYS A 198 5.84 6.82 5.10
CA LYS A 198 4.45 6.34 5.21
C LYS A 198 3.91 5.90 3.85
N ILE A 199 4.09 6.72 2.81
CA ILE A 199 3.62 6.38 1.45
C ILE A 199 4.29 5.11 0.95
N GLN A 200 5.59 4.91 1.22
CA GLN A 200 6.30 3.67 0.85
C GLN A 200 5.73 2.44 1.58
N ALA A 201 5.46 2.56 2.87
CA ALA A 201 4.84 1.49 3.66
C ALA A 201 3.42 1.16 3.14
N ASP A 202 2.60 2.19 2.89
CA ASP A 202 1.26 2.03 2.31
C ASP A 202 1.31 1.36 0.92
N THR A 203 2.31 1.71 0.11
CA THR A 203 2.54 1.10 -1.22
C THR A 203 2.85 -0.39 -1.10
N LYS A 204 3.75 -0.78 -0.19
CA LYS A 204 4.06 -2.21 0.04
C LYS A 204 2.90 -2.99 0.64
N ASN A 205 2.09 -2.36 1.50
CA ASN A 205 0.86 -2.98 2.00
C ASN A 205 -0.15 -3.23 0.87
N ALA A 206 -0.37 -2.24 0.00
CA ALA A 206 -1.25 -2.38 -1.15
C ALA A 206 -0.75 -3.48 -2.12
N GLU A 207 0.56 -3.51 -2.40
CA GLU A 207 1.19 -4.59 -3.17
C GLU A 207 0.90 -5.97 -2.55
N ASN A 208 1.14 -6.12 -1.25
CA ASN A 208 0.92 -7.38 -0.54
C ASN A 208 -0.54 -7.86 -0.62
N GLU A 209 -1.50 -6.96 -0.46
CA GLU A 209 -2.93 -7.30 -0.60
C GLU A 209 -3.25 -7.78 -2.01
N VAL A 210 -2.74 -7.09 -3.03
CA VAL A 210 -2.95 -7.47 -4.44
C VAL A 210 -2.31 -8.82 -4.75
N VAL A 211 -1.04 -9.01 -4.37
CA VAL A 211 -0.30 -10.26 -4.58
C VAL A 211 -1.01 -11.43 -3.89
N LYS A 212 -1.44 -11.28 -2.64
CA LYS A 212 -2.18 -12.32 -1.93
C LYS A 212 -3.50 -12.66 -2.61
N LYS A 213 -4.25 -11.66 -3.08
CA LYS A 213 -5.50 -11.90 -3.80
C LYS A 213 -5.25 -12.62 -5.12
N LEU A 214 -4.27 -12.18 -5.92
CA LEU A 214 -3.98 -12.77 -7.22
C LEU A 214 -3.50 -14.21 -7.08
N LEU A 215 -2.51 -14.46 -6.22
CA LEU A 215 -1.97 -15.81 -6.04
C LEU A 215 -2.97 -16.75 -5.35
N GLY A 216 -3.78 -16.23 -4.42
CA GLY A 216 -4.84 -16.98 -3.75
C GLY A 216 -5.98 -17.45 -4.68
N LYS A 217 -6.13 -16.89 -5.89
CA LYS A 217 -7.10 -17.38 -6.89
C LYS A 217 -6.81 -18.81 -7.33
N VAL A 218 -5.54 -19.21 -7.31
CA VAL A 218 -5.15 -20.56 -7.74
C VAL A 218 -5.58 -21.61 -6.73
N ASP A 219 -5.68 -21.23 -5.45
CA ASP A 219 -6.20 -22.10 -4.39
C ASP A 219 -7.72 -22.25 -4.41
N GLN A 220 -8.44 -21.36 -5.09
CA GLN A 220 -9.88 -21.52 -5.24
C GLN A 220 -10.17 -22.72 -6.14
N ALA A 221 -10.92 -23.68 -5.59
CA ALA A 221 -11.44 -24.80 -6.35
C ALA A 221 -12.40 -24.26 -7.41
N VAL A 222 -11.98 -24.29 -8.67
CA VAL A 222 -12.85 -23.95 -9.79
C VAL A 222 -13.38 -25.27 -10.31
N VAL A 223 -14.63 -25.61 -9.99
CA VAL A 223 -15.35 -26.68 -10.68
C VAL A 223 -15.83 -26.10 -12.00
N ASN A 224 -15.09 -26.38 -13.07
CA ASN A 224 -15.53 -25.99 -14.41
C ASN A 224 -16.38 -27.11 -14.97
N LEU A 225 -17.70 -27.00 -14.80
CA LEU A 225 -18.64 -27.90 -15.45
C LEU A 225 -18.60 -27.67 -16.96
N ASP A 226 -17.89 -28.54 -17.69
CA ASP A 226 -17.67 -28.41 -19.12
C ASP A 226 -18.34 -29.53 -19.93
N LYS A 227 -18.81 -30.59 -19.27
CA LYS A 227 -19.55 -31.69 -19.87
C LYS A 227 -20.94 -31.77 -19.30
N PHE A 228 -21.94 -31.79 -20.18
CA PHE A 228 -23.34 -31.98 -19.83
C PHE A 228 -23.86 -33.21 -20.55
N ALA A 229 -24.45 -34.16 -19.82
CA ALA A 229 -24.98 -35.39 -20.37
C ALA A 229 -26.36 -35.70 -19.78
N ALA A 230 -27.30 -36.09 -20.63
CA ALA A 230 -28.56 -36.65 -20.17
C ALA A 230 -28.33 -38.12 -19.78
N VAL A 231 -28.62 -38.48 -18.54
CA VAL A 231 -28.50 -39.84 -18.02
C VAL A 231 -29.89 -40.33 -17.63
N ALA A 232 -30.34 -41.41 -18.27
CA ALA A 232 -31.55 -42.11 -17.87
C ALA A 232 -31.19 -43.21 -16.87
N VAL A 233 -31.66 -43.08 -15.64
CA VAL A 233 -31.53 -44.11 -14.60
C VAL A 233 -32.77 -44.98 -14.65
N ALA A 234 -32.56 -46.18 -15.16
CA ALA A 234 -33.59 -47.19 -15.28
C ALA A 234 -33.47 -48.22 -14.14
N PRO A 235 -34.58 -48.59 -13.48
CA PRO A 235 -34.55 -49.64 -12.46
C PRO A 235 -34.26 -51.02 -13.06
N THR A 236 -34.63 -51.24 -14.33
CA THR A 236 -34.36 -52.49 -15.06
C THR A 236 -33.91 -52.18 -16.50
N SER A 237 -33.06 -53.03 -17.06
CA SER A 237 -32.61 -52.95 -18.46
C SER A 237 -33.53 -53.66 -19.46
N TYR A 238 -34.57 -54.35 -18.99
CA TYR A 238 -35.54 -55.08 -19.81
C TYR A 238 -36.97 -54.90 -19.29
N VAL A 239 -37.93 -54.96 -20.21
CA VAL A 239 -39.37 -54.85 -19.94
C VAL A 239 -40.16 -55.85 -20.79
N ILE A 240 -41.30 -56.30 -20.26
CA ILE A 240 -42.23 -57.17 -20.98
C ILE A 240 -43.29 -56.30 -21.66
N ALA A 241 -43.68 -56.67 -22.89
CA ALA A 241 -44.68 -55.95 -23.66
C ALA A 241 -46.00 -55.79 -22.85
N GLY A 242 -46.46 -54.54 -22.75
CA GLY A 242 -47.68 -54.18 -22.01
C GLY A 242 -47.47 -53.76 -20.55
N GLN A 243 -46.27 -53.88 -19.98
CA GLN A 243 -45.98 -53.36 -18.64
C GLN A 243 -45.64 -51.86 -18.66
N PRO A 244 -46.12 -51.08 -17.66
CA PRO A 244 -45.71 -49.69 -17.52
C PRO A 244 -44.23 -49.59 -17.13
N TYR A 245 -43.48 -48.76 -17.84
CA TYR A 245 -42.06 -48.52 -17.59
C TYR A 245 -41.84 -47.08 -17.13
N THR A 246 -41.11 -46.92 -16.03
CA THR A 246 -40.75 -45.61 -15.49
C THR A 246 -39.24 -45.55 -15.34
N ALA A 247 -38.63 -44.51 -15.89
CA ALA A 247 -37.21 -44.21 -15.74
C ALA A 247 -37.05 -42.73 -15.34
N GLU A 248 -36.03 -42.45 -14.54
CA GLU A 248 -35.69 -41.09 -14.14
C GLU A 248 -34.64 -40.53 -15.10
N VAL A 249 -34.88 -39.33 -15.64
CA VAL A 249 -33.93 -38.68 -16.55
C VAL A 249 -33.31 -37.49 -15.84
N PHE A 250 -31.98 -37.53 -15.69
CA PHE A 250 -31.18 -36.49 -15.07
C PHE A 250 -30.32 -35.78 -16.11
N LEU A 251 -30.16 -34.47 -15.96
CA LEU A 251 -29.07 -33.75 -16.60
C LEU A 251 -27.88 -33.76 -15.65
N THR A 252 -26.83 -34.48 -16.01
CA THR A 252 -25.57 -34.50 -15.25
C THR A 252 -24.62 -33.48 -15.83
N ALA A 253 -23.84 -32.84 -14.96
CA ALA A 253 -22.76 -31.95 -15.33
C ALA A 253 -21.47 -32.46 -14.67
N SER A 254 -20.37 -32.51 -15.41
CA SER A 254 -19.07 -32.93 -14.90
C SER A 254 -17.94 -32.01 -15.39
N ASP A 255 -16.86 -31.99 -14.62
CA ASP A 255 -15.62 -31.29 -14.96
C ASP A 255 -14.63 -32.29 -15.54
N SER A 256 -14.29 -32.15 -16.82
CA SER A 256 -13.39 -33.06 -17.52
C SER A 256 -11.94 -33.04 -17.00
N LYS A 257 -11.58 -32.03 -16.19
CA LYS A 257 -10.24 -31.82 -15.64
C LYS A 257 -10.15 -32.20 -14.17
N SER A 258 -11.26 -32.57 -13.54
CA SER A 258 -11.29 -32.99 -12.14
C SER A 258 -11.37 -34.51 -12.04
N SER A 259 -10.45 -35.10 -11.29
CA SER A 259 -10.42 -36.54 -10.99
C SER A 259 -10.65 -36.75 -9.48
N PRO A 260 -11.90 -36.68 -9.00
CA PRO A 260 -12.20 -36.91 -7.59
C PRO A 260 -11.97 -38.38 -7.23
N SER A 261 -11.38 -38.63 -6.06
CA SER A 261 -11.40 -39.95 -5.44
C SER A 261 -12.78 -40.15 -4.80
N ILE A 262 -13.52 -41.16 -5.27
CA ILE A 262 -14.86 -41.47 -4.78
C ILE A 262 -14.81 -42.88 -4.19
N SER A 263 -15.02 -43.00 -2.87
CA SER A 263 -15.16 -44.30 -2.22
C SER A 263 -16.61 -44.77 -2.30
N VAL A 264 -16.84 -46.00 -2.74
CA VAL A 264 -18.15 -46.64 -2.69
C VAL A 264 -18.01 -47.93 -1.89
N ASN A 265 -18.81 -48.07 -0.82
CA ASN A 265 -18.80 -49.23 0.07
C ASN A 265 -17.42 -49.59 0.67
N GLY A 266 -16.56 -48.59 0.93
CA GLY A 266 -15.30 -48.78 1.63
C GLY A 266 -14.10 -49.16 0.78
N SER A 267 -14.26 -49.26 -0.54
CA SER A 267 -13.13 -49.34 -1.49
C SER A 267 -12.97 -48.01 -2.21
N ASN A 268 -11.71 -47.55 -2.30
CA ASN A 268 -11.28 -46.38 -3.07
C ASN A 268 -10.89 -46.79 -4.49
#